data_AF-A0A944TTF3-F1
#
_entry.id   AF-A0A944TTF3-F1
#
_cell.length_a   1.000
_cell.length_b   1.000
_cell.length_c   1.000
_cell.angle_alpha   90.00
_cell.angle_beta   90.00
_cell.angle_gamma   90.00
#
_symmetry.space_group_name_H-M   'P 1'
#
loop_
_entity.id
_entity.type
_entity.pdbx_description
1 polymer ?
#
loop_
_entity_poly.entity_id
_entity_poly.type
_entity_poly.pdbx_seq_one_letter_code
_entity_poly.pdbx_strand_id
1 'polypeptide(L)'
;MTFGKSKTITSAAVLVLGGLFVALLIGEIVVLKSGKDLLHLVPYLGDANPEVHQVLDPKSGRLFGLKKNSTQLYPNNGASAYRVSINRHGFRNEELSANKQIGSFRIVVFGGSNTYGALTDQHNTYPKQLEVELNRILPFKVEVWNGGTSAYNLYQKIAFASETLTLLKPDLILIQHFINYGRRPFFKGTEYLEYFRQDSDLYSENFPFLMSENPNPPLFHSFLVVRSSIYRLILGQLQSSYLARKDFASFSKQHYLNAGEHSAEEKFKQLIKKFDKQKVLFFDPLDRYPKNHYLGIPVLKLKNRPVAPKYLEVHPPADVYSWYAQELATELIEKRLVR
;
A
#
# COMPACT_ATOMS: atom_id res chain seq x y z
N MET A 1 6.76 63.53 30.84
CA MET A 1 7.56 62.35 31.21
C MET A 1 6.74 61.07 31.03
N THR A 2 6.73 60.44 29.86
CA THR A 2 6.03 59.15 29.62
C THR A 2 6.66 58.32 28.48
N PHE A 3 7.98 58.41 28.26
CA PHE A 3 8.66 57.65 27.18
C PHE A 3 9.46 56.41 27.66
N GLY A 4 9.51 56.12 28.96
CA GLY A 4 10.37 55.06 29.52
C GLY A 4 9.73 53.67 29.73
N LYS A 5 8.41 53.58 29.96
CA LYS A 5 7.75 52.30 30.30
C LYS A 5 7.52 51.37 29.09
N SER A 6 7.34 51.94 27.90
CA SER A 6 7.07 51.18 26.67
C SER A 6 8.26 50.31 26.25
N LYS A 7 9.50 50.87 26.19
CA LYS A 7 10.70 50.14 25.74
C LYS A 7 11.08 48.96 26.66
N THR A 8 10.89 49.08 27.97
CA THR A 8 11.24 48.02 28.94
C THR A 8 10.25 46.85 28.87
N ILE A 9 8.96 47.12 28.69
CA ILE A 9 7.94 46.07 28.50
C ILE A 9 8.19 45.33 27.19
N THR A 10 8.56 46.04 26.11
CA THR A 10 8.93 45.40 24.84
C THR A 10 10.18 44.52 25.00
N SER A 11 11.18 44.94 25.77
CA SER A 11 12.42 44.17 26.00
C SER A 11 12.18 42.91 26.84
N ALA A 12 11.36 43.00 27.89
CA ALA A 12 10.99 41.85 28.71
C ALA A 12 10.14 40.83 27.92
N ALA A 13 9.16 41.31 27.12
CA ALA A 13 8.37 40.45 26.25
C ALA A 13 9.24 39.72 25.21
N VAL A 14 10.21 40.41 24.61
CA VAL A 14 11.16 39.79 23.67
C VAL A 14 11.99 38.70 24.34
N LEU A 15 12.50 38.93 25.55
CA LEU A 15 13.27 37.93 26.30
C LEU A 15 12.43 36.69 26.66
N VAL A 16 11.18 36.89 27.10
CA VAL A 16 10.27 35.79 27.43
C VAL A 16 9.92 34.98 26.18
N LEU A 17 9.53 35.64 25.08
CA LEU A 17 9.20 34.96 23.83
C LEU A 17 10.42 34.25 23.24
N GLY A 18 11.61 34.86 23.31
CA GLY A 18 12.86 34.24 22.89
C GLY A 18 13.20 33.01 23.73
N GLY A 19 13.06 33.09 25.05
CA GLY A 19 13.27 31.95 25.95
C GLY A 19 12.30 30.80 25.68
N LEU A 20 11.01 31.09 25.48
CA LEU A 20 10.01 30.09 25.11
C LEU A 20 10.33 29.43 23.77
N PHE A 21 10.76 30.21 22.78
CA PHE A 21 11.17 29.68 21.47
C PHE A 21 12.37 28.73 21.60
N VAL A 22 13.41 29.11 22.35
CA VAL A 22 14.58 28.25 22.60
C VAL A 22 14.17 26.98 23.34
N ALA A 23 13.30 27.08 24.35
CA ALA A 23 12.80 25.91 25.08
C ALA A 23 12.04 24.95 24.17
N LEU A 24 11.19 25.47 23.27
CA LEU A 24 10.49 24.67 22.27
C LEU A 24 11.47 23.97 21.31
N LEU A 25 12.49 24.67 20.80
CA LEU A 25 13.52 24.07 19.94
C LEU A 25 14.30 22.96 20.64
N ILE A 26 14.69 23.16 21.90
CA ILE A 26 15.35 22.13 22.71
C ILE A 26 14.40 20.93 22.87
N GLY A 27 13.14 21.19 23.21
CA GLY A 27 12.12 20.15 23.32
C GLY A 27 11.94 19.33 22.04
N GLU A 28 11.89 19.99 20.87
CA GLU A 28 11.82 19.32 19.57
C GLU A 28 13.01 18.40 19.34
N ILE A 29 14.23 18.87 19.61
CA ILE A 29 15.43 18.05 19.43
C ILE A 29 15.43 16.86 20.40
N VAL A 30 15.04 17.06 21.66
CA VAL A 30 15.00 16.00 22.67
C VAL A 30 13.97 14.94 22.30
N VAL A 31 12.75 15.33 21.94
CA VAL A 31 11.68 14.39 21.56
C VAL A 31 12.08 13.63 20.30
N LEU A 32 12.52 14.32 19.25
CA LEU A 32 12.98 13.71 18.00
C LEU A 32 14.11 12.69 18.21
N LYS A 33 15.14 13.03 19.00
CA LYS A 33 16.27 12.12 19.27
C LYS A 33 15.85 10.93 20.11
N SER A 34 14.87 11.10 21.00
CA SER A 34 14.36 10.01 21.83
C SER A 34 13.42 9.05 21.09
N GLY A 35 12.85 9.46 19.95
CA GLY A 35 11.81 8.70 19.23
C GLY A 35 10.47 8.60 19.95
N LYS A 36 10.28 9.32 21.07
CA LYS A 36 9.07 9.26 21.88
C LYS A 36 7.83 9.79 21.16
N ASP A 37 8.00 10.60 20.12
CA ASP A 37 6.89 11.04 19.26
C ASP A 37 6.19 9.87 18.55
N LEU A 38 6.84 8.72 18.44
CA LEU A 38 6.27 7.47 17.91
C LEU A 38 5.88 6.46 19.01
N LEU A 39 6.06 6.78 20.30
CA LEU A 39 5.77 5.86 21.41
C LEU A 39 4.33 5.35 21.40
N HIS A 40 3.41 6.23 21.00
CA HIS A 40 1.97 5.97 20.95
C HIS A 40 1.48 5.50 19.57
N LEU A 41 2.42 5.23 18.65
CA LEU A 41 2.08 4.69 17.35
C LEU A 41 1.50 3.29 17.53
N VAL A 42 0.29 3.09 17.03
CA VAL A 42 -0.28 1.75 16.85
C VAL A 42 -0.02 1.35 15.39
N PRO A 43 1.06 0.58 15.11
CA PRO A 43 1.37 0.19 13.75
C PRO A 43 0.24 -0.69 13.20
N TYR A 44 -0.16 -0.41 11.97
CA TYR A 44 -1.03 -1.33 11.24
C TYR A 44 -0.16 -2.50 10.76
N LEU A 45 -0.35 -3.69 11.31
CA LEU A 45 0.43 -4.86 10.92
C LEU A 45 -0.30 -5.65 9.85
N GLY A 46 0.41 -5.96 8.76
CA GLY A 46 -0.09 -6.85 7.73
C GLY A 46 0.10 -8.30 8.12
N ASP A 47 -0.92 -9.13 7.92
CA ASP A 47 -0.76 -10.58 7.99
C ASP A 47 -0.05 -11.08 6.72
N ALA A 48 0.98 -11.91 6.89
CA ALA A 48 1.85 -12.37 5.81
C ALA A 48 2.58 -13.63 6.22
N ASN A 49 2.97 -14.44 5.23
CA ASN A 49 3.82 -15.62 5.41
C ASN A 49 5.27 -15.19 5.72
N PRO A 50 5.76 -15.31 6.96
CA PRO A 50 6.99 -14.63 7.35
C PRO A 50 8.27 -15.21 6.73
N GLU A 51 8.26 -16.46 6.29
CA GLU A 51 9.43 -17.15 5.72
C GLU A 51 9.77 -16.67 4.31
N VAL A 52 8.78 -16.13 3.59
CA VAL A 52 8.89 -15.63 2.21
C VAL A 52 8.65 -14.12 2.11
N HIS A 53 8.46 -13.43 3.23
CA HIS A 53 8.40 -11.97 3.31
C HIS A 53 9.61 -11.43 4.06
N GLN A 54 9.96 -10.17 3.78
CA GLN A 54 11.07 -9.48 4.43
C GLN A 54 10.79 -7.98 4.52
N VAL A 55 11.33 -7.36 5.56
CA VAL A 55 11.41 -5.90 5.70
C VAL A 55 12.28 -5.33 4.56
N LEU A 56 11.88 -4.20 3.97
CA LEU A 56 12.60 -3.54 2.88
C LEU A 56 13.12 -2.18 3.30
N ASP A 57 14.16 -1.68 2.63
CA ASP A 57 14.67 -0.34 2.85
C ASP A 57 13.53 0.71 2.82
N PRO A 58 13.51 1.69 3.75
CA PRO A 58 12.49 2.73 3.79
C PRO A 58 12.24 3.46 2.47
N LYS A 59 13.28 3.67 1.66
CA LYS A 59 13.19 4.39 0.38
C LYS A 59 12.39 3.63 -0.68
N SER A 60 12.16 2.33 -0.49
CA SER A 60 11.25 1.57 -1.36
C SER A 60 9.84 2.16 -1.35
N GLY A 61 9.41 2.76 -0.23
CA GLY A 61 8.02 3.14 0.01
C GLY A 61 7.07 1.93 0.11
N ARG A 62 7.61 0.71 0.08
CA ARG A 62 6.88 -0.56 0.18
C ARG A 62 6.82 -1.08 1.61
N LEU A 63 7.73 -0.63 2.48
CA LEU A 63 7.92 -1.06 3.87
C LEU A 63 8.41 -2.51 4.03
N PHE A 64 7.84 -3.44 3.28
CA PHE A 64 8.23 -4.85 3.23
C PHE A 64 7.92 -5.42 1.85
N GLY A 65 8.39 -6.62 1.53
CA GLY A 65 8.14 -7.29 0.26
C GLY A 65 8.51 -8.77 0.31
N LEU A 66 8.44 -9.44 -0.84
CA LEU A 66 8.78 -10.86 -0.93
C LEU A 66 10.30 -11.07 -0.90
N LYS A 67 10.75 -12.09 -0.17
CA LYS A 67 12.16 -12.50 -0.09
C LYS A 67 12.56 -13.17 -1.39
N LYS A 68 13.53 -12.60 -2.10
CA LYS A 68 14.01 -13.15 -3.38
C LYS A 68 14.65 -14.53 -3.18
N ASN A 69 14.48 -15.41 -4.16
CA ASN A 69 15.03 -16.78 -4.16
C ASN A 69 14.61 -17.60 -2.93
N SER A 70 13.37 -17.44 -2.47
CA SER A 70 12.83 -18.18 -1.33
C SER A 70 11.71 -19.10 -1.77
N THR A 71 11.70 -20.32 -1.23
CA THR A 71 10.61 -21.28 -1.43
C THR A 71 10.22 -21.85 -0.08
N GLN A 72 8.92 -21.91 0.19
CA GLN A 72 8.39 -22.50 1.41
C GLN A 72 7.15 -23.34 1.11
N LEU A 73 7.05 -24.49 1.79
CA LEU A 73 5.85 -25.33 1.83
C LEU A 73 5.10 -25.00 3.12
N TYR A 74 3.82 -24.69 2.99
CA TYR A 74 2.96 -24.36 4.12
C TYR A 74 1.93 -25.47 4.36
N PRO A 75 1.77 -25.96 5.60
CA PRO A 75 0.64 -26.79 5.94
C PRO A 75 -0.66 -25.98 5.78
N ASN A 76 -1.73 -26.66 5.38
CA ASN A 76 -3.04 -26.06 5.24
C ASN A 76 -4.04 -26.88 6.06
N ASN A 77 -4.44 -26.37 7.23
CA ASN A 77 -5.23 -27.14 8.19
C ASN A 77 -6.59 -27.52 7.58
N GLY A 78 -6.75 -28.80 7.21
CA GLY A 78 -7.95 -29.32 6.57
C GLY A 78 -7.96 -29.27 5.03
N ALA A 79 -6.85 -28.89 4.39
CA ALA A 79 -6.68 -28.89 2.94
C ALA A 79 -5.27 -29.34 2.53
N SER A 80 -5.00 -29.39 1.23
CA SER A 80 -3.65 -29.71 0.75
C SER A 80 -2.66 -28.61 1.10
N ALA A 81 -1.47 -29.00 1.53
CA ALA A 81 -0.34 -28.08 1.71
C ALA A 81 -0.09 -27.30 0.40
N TYR A 82 0.36 -26.05 0.52
CA TYR A 82 0.58 -25.19 -0.63
C TYR A 82 2.03 -24.70 -0.67
N ARG A 83 2.61 -24.66 -1.87
CA ARG A 83 3.96 -24.16 -2.10
C ARG A 83 3.91 -22.69 -2.53
N VAL A 84 4.81 -21.90 -1.95
CA VAL A 84 5.11 -20.53 -2.38
C VAL A 84 6.56 -20.50 -2.85
N SER A 85 6.78 -20.04 -4.08
CA SER A 85 8.12 -19.82 -4.62
C SER A 85 8.25 -18.38 -5.10
N ILE A 86 9.29 -17.68 -4.62
CA ILE A 86 9.60 -16.31 -4.98
C ILE A 86 10.87 -16.29 -5.82
N ASN A 87 10.77 -15.79 -7.04
CA ASN A 87 11.89 -15.76 -7.96
C ASN A 87 12.93 -14.67 -7.59
N ARG A 88 14.07 -14.65 -8.29
CA ARG A 88 15.14 -13.65 -8.08
C ARG A 88 14.70 -12.19 -8.25
N HIS A 89 13.56 -11.94 -8.89
CA HIS A 89 13.02 -10.60 -9.11
C HIS A 89 12.04 -10.17 -8.01
N GLY A 90 11.68 -11.05 -7.07
CA GLY A 90 10.76 -10.76 -5.98
C GLY A 90 9.29 -10.91 -6.37
N PHE A 91 9.00 -11.76 -7.35
CA PHE A 91 7.65 -12.11 -7.80
C PHE A 91 7.31 -13.55 -7.43
N ARG A 92 6.05 -13.82 -7.13
CA ARG A 92 5.58 -15.17 -6.83
C ARG A 92 5.33 -15.94 -8.12
N ASN A 93 6.40 -16.35 -8.78
CA ASN A 93 6.40 -17.10 -10.03
C ASN A 93 7.48 -18.18 -9.98
N GLU A 94 7.45 -19.09 -10.97
CA GLU A 94 8.68 -19.75 -11.40
C GLU A 94 9.76 -18.74 -11.82
N GLU A 95 10.99 -19.22 -12.04
CA GLU A 95 12.07 -18.37 -12.52
C GLU A 95 11.75 -17.86 -13.93
N LEU A 96 11.60 -16.54 -14.05
CA LEU A 96 11.32 -15.85 -15.30
C LEU A 96 12.51 -14.97 -15.70
N SER A 97 12.65 -14.73 -17.00
CA SER A 97 13.65 -13.81 -17.54
C SER A 97 13.11 -12.38 -17.55
N ALA A 98 13.82 -11.44 -16.92
CA ALA A 98 13.49 -10.02 -17.06
C ALA A 98 13.62 -9.54 -18.52
N ASN A 99 14.51 -10.15 -19.32
CA ASN A 99 14.57 -9.90 -20.76
C ASN A 99 13.34 -10.51 -21.43
N LYS A 100 12.41 -9.65 -21.85
CA LYS A 100 11.19 -10.05 -22.55
C LYS A 100 11.53 -10.71 -23.88
N GLN A 101 10.92 -11.86 -24.15
CA GLN A 101 11.11 -12.57 -25.42
C GLN A 101 10.45 -11.78 -26.56
N ILE A 102 11.09 -11.75 -27.72
CA ILE A 102 10.53 -11.11 -28.92
C ILE A 102 9.23 -11.84 -29.29
N GLY A 103 8.19 -11.08 -29.59
CA GLY A 103 6.86 -11.62 -29.93
C GLY A 103 6.06 -12.13 -28.73
N SER A 104 6.56 -12.01 -27.50
CA SER A 104 5.78 -12.28 -26.29
C SER A 104 5.05 -11.04 -25.77
N PHE A 105 3.89 -11.25 -25.16
CA PHE A 105 3.14 -10.24 -24.44
C PHE A 105 3.34 -10.42 -22.93
N ARG A 106 3.67 -9.35 -22.22
CA ARG A 106 3.94 -9.40 -20.78
C ARG A 106 2.91 -8.61 -19.98
N ILE A 107 2.20 -9.32 -19.11
CA ILE A 107 1.31 -8.75 -18.10
C ILE A 107 2.03 -8.77 -16.75
N VAL A 108 2.01 -7.65 -16.03
CA VAL A 108 2.47 -7.62 -14.63
C VAL A 108 1.29 -7.24 -13.74
N VAL A 109 1.00 -8.09 -12.76
CA VAL A 109 -0.13 -7.94 -11.85
C VAL A 109 0.37 -7.51 -10.48
N PHE A 110 -0.04 -6.35 -10.00
CA PHE A 110 0.26 -5.86 -8.65
C PHE A 110 -0.98 -5.91 -7.78
N GLY A 111 -0.86 -6.44 -6.57
CA GLY A 111 -2.01 -6.58 -5.70
C GLY A 111 -1.69 -7.01 -4.28
N GLY A 112 -2.75 -7.23 -3.51
CA GLY A 112 -2.66 -7.69 -2.13
C GLY A 112 -2.52 -9.21 -2.00
N SER A 113 -3.04 -9.73 -0.89
CA SER A 113 -3.07 -11.17 -0.58
C SER A 113 -3.82 -12.03 -1.62
N ASN A 114 -4.77 -11.44 -2.35
CA ASN A 114 -5.50 -12.13 -3.42
C ASN A 114 -4.61 -12.41 -4.63
N THR A 115 -3.93 -11.37 -5.12
CA THR A 115 -2.94 -11.51 -6.20
C THR A 115 -1.80 -12.40 -5.77
N TYR A 116 -1.34 -12.23 -4.52
CA TYR A 116 -0.35 -13.13 -3.95
C TYR A 116 -0.82 -14.58 -3.95
N GLY A 117 -2.13 -14.85 -3.83
CA GLY A 117 -2.68 -16.20 -3.74
C GLY A 117 -2.53 -16.81 -2.36
N ALA A 118 -2.92 -16.06 -1.32
CA ALA A 118 -2.88 -16.54 0.06
C ALA A 118 -3.64 -17.89 0.19
N LEU A 119 -3.08 -18.81 0.97
CA LEU A 119 -3.62 -20.16 1.21
C LEU A 119 -3.78 -21.03 -0.04
N THR A 120 -3.16 -20.65 -1.16
CA THR A 120 -3.30 -21.31 -2.46
C THR A 120 -1.94 -21.72 -2.98
N ASP A 121 -1.87 -22.88 -3.65
CA ASP A 121 -0.64 -23.35 -4.29
C ASP A 121 -0.18 -22.42 -5.42
N GLN A 122 1.13 -22.37 -5.66
CA GLN A 122 1.78 -21.58 -6.70
C GLN A 122 1.05 -21.66 -8.06
N HIS A 123 0.68 -22.87 -8.47
CA HIS A 123 0.04 -23.11 -9.76
C HIS A 123 -1.43 -22.66 -9.80
N ASN A 124 -2.08 -22.56 -8.65
CA ASN A 124 -3.50 -22.25 -8.53
C ASN A 124 -3.78 -20.76 -8.29
N THR A 125 -2.75 -19.93 -8.22
CA THR A 125 -2.93 -18.47 -8.14
C THR A 125 -3.57 -17.94 -9.42
N TYR A 126 -4.50 -16.98 -9.32
CA TYR A 126 -5.17 -16.46 -10.51
C TYR A 126 -4.22 -15.83 -11.54
N PRO A 127 -3.07 -15.20 -11.18
CA PRO A 127 -2.14 -14.72 -12.20
C PRO A 127 -1.52 -15.86 -13.01
N LYS A 128 -1.23 -17.01 -12.39
CA LYS A 128 -0.74 -18.19 -13.10
C LYS A 128 -1.82 -18.83 -13.96
N GLN A 129 -3.05 -18.92 -13.45
CA GLN A 129 -4.19 -19.40 -14.23
C GLN A 129 -4.51 -18.47 -15.41
N LEU A 130 -4.36 -17.16 -15.24
CA LEU A 130 -4.53 -16.17 -16.33
C LEU A 130 -3.48 -16.38 -17.43
N GLU A 131 -2.23 -16.67 -17.07
CA GLU A 131 -1.20 -17.04 -18.03
C GLU A 131 -1.59 -18.27 -18.84
N VAL A 132 -2.09 -19.31 -18.17
CA VAL A 132 -2.53 -20.56 -18.80
C VAL A 132 -3.69 -20.31 -19.77
N GLU A 133 -4.73 -19.59 -19.33
CA GLU A 133 -5.90 -19.31 -20.16
C GLU A 133 -5.55 -18.45 -21.38
N LEU A 134 -4.73 -17.41 -21.23
CA LEU A 134 -4.33 -16.57 -22.35
C LEU A 134 -3.45 -17.33 -23.35
N ASN A 135 -2.50 -18.15 -22.89
CA ASN A 135 -1.67 -18.98 -23.78
C ASN A 135 -2.45 -20.10 -24.47
N ARG A 136 -3.59 -20.52 -23.91
CA ARG A 136 -4.48 -21.50 -24.55
C ARG A 136 -5.23 -20.90 -25.74
N ILE A 137 -5.53 -19.60 -25.69
CA ILE A 137 -6.42 -18.92 -26.65
C ILE A 137 -5.61 -18.14 -27.70
N LEU A 138 -4.50 -17.52 -27.30
CA LEU A 138 -3.74 -16.59 -28.15
C LEU A 138 -2.65 -17.31 -28.94
N PRO A 139 -2.33 -16.84 -30.17
CA PRO A 139 -1.31 -17.45 -31.02
C PRO A 139 0.13 -17.09 -30.63
N PHE A 140 0.31 -16.29 -29.59
CA PHE A 140 1.61 -15.84 -29.09
C PHE A 140 1.72 -16.09 -27.59
N LYS A 141 2.96 -16.16 -27.11
CA LYS A 141 3.24 -16.40 -25.71
C LYS A 141 2.87 -15.20 -24.85
N VAL A 142 2.09 -15.44 -23.81
CA VAL A 142 1.82 -14.48 -22.73
C VAL A 142 2.59 -14.89 -21.48
N GLU A 143 3.27 -13.94 -20.85
CA GLU A 143 3.91 -14.10 -19.54
C GLU A 143 3.16 -13.24 -18.51
N VAL A 144 2.73 -13.83 -17.40
CA VAL A 144 2.03 -13.12 -16.32
C VAL A 144 2.86 -13.14 -15.04
N TRP A 145 3.32 -11.96 -14.65
CA TRP A 145 4.14 -11.77 -13.45
C TRP A 145 3.24 -11.46 -12.25
N ASN A 146 3.31 -12.29 -11.22
CA ASN A 146 2.57 -12.15 -9.98
C ASN A 146 3.35 -11.29 -8.97
N GLY A 147 3.09 -9.99 -9.01
CA GLY A 147 3.58 -9.00 -8.05
C GLY A 147 2.66 -8.80 -6.85
N GLY A 148 1.84 -9.80 -6.52
CA GLY A 148 1.00 -9.76 -5.33
C GLY A 148 1.83 -9.86 -4.06
N THR A 149 1.52 -9.07 -3.05
CA THR A 149 2.15 -9.17 -1.72
C THR A 149 1.08 -8.99 -0.66
N SER A 150 1.08 -9.86 0.36
CA SER A 150 0.05 -9.84 1.39
C SER A 150 -0.04 -8.47 2.08
N ALA A 151 -1.27 -8.09 2.43
CA ALA A 151 -1.62 -6.80 3.03
C ALA A 151 -1.30 -5.52 2.21
N TYR A 152 -0.64 -5.60 1.05
CA TYR A 152 -0.32 -4.38 0.28
C TYR A 152 -1.53 -3.53 -0.02
N ASN A 153 -1.47 -2.25 0.36
CA ASN A 153 -2.41 -1.22 -0.06
C ASN A 153 -2.05 -0.68 -1.44
N LEU A 154 -2.80 0.30 -1.94
CA LEU A 154 -2.55 0.88 -3.24
C LEU A 154 -1.17 1.56 -3.35
N TYR A 155 -0.74 2.30 -2.33
CA TYR A 155 0.58 2.95 -2.31
C TYR A 155 1.71 1.92 -2.53
N GLN A 156 1.70 0.82 -1.79
CA GLN A 156 2.73 -0.21 -1.87
C GLN A 156 2.73 -0.93 -3.23
N LYS A 157 1.55 -1.15 -3.83
CA LYS A 157 1.43 -1.70 -5.20
C LYS A 157 2.08 -0.77 -6.22
N ILE A 158 1.83 0.53 -6.13
CA ILE A 158 2.37 1.55 -7.04
C ILE A 158 3.88 1.71 -6.84
N ALA A 159 4.35 1.66 -5.59
CA ALA A 159 5.77 1.66 -5.28
C ALA A 159 6.47 0.45 -5.91
N PHE A 160 5.90 -0.75 -5.76
CA PHE A 160 6.45 -1.96 -6.38
C PHE A 160 6.44 -1.90 -7.92
N ALA A 161 5.38 -1.35 -8.51
CA ALA A 161 5.34 -1.08 -9.94
C ALA A 161 6.46 -0.11 -10.34
N SER A 162 6.60 1.02 -9.65
CA SER A 162 7.63 2.03 -9.95
C SER A 162 9.05 1.47 -9.95
N GLU A 163 9.34 0.51 -9.07
CA GLU A 163 10.65 -0.16 -8.97
C GLU A 163 10.94 -1.13 -10.12
N THR A 164 9.92 -1.78 -10.67
CA THR A 164 10.11 -2.97 -11.52
C THR A 164 9.78 -2.75 -12.98
N LEU A 165 8.94 -1.77 -13.32
CA LEU A 165 8.43 -1.65 -14.68
C LEU A 165 9.53 -1.31 -15.70
N THR A 166 10.55 -0.53 -15.34
CA THR A 166 11.68 -0.23 -16.24
C THR A 166 12.47 -1.49 -16.61
N LEU A 167 12.62 -2.40 -15.64
CA LEU A 167 13.29 -3.68 -15.83
C LEU A 167 12.44 -4.63 -16.67
N LEU A 168 11.16 -4.77 -16.32
CA LEU A 168 10.28 -5.79 -16.91
C LEU A 168 9.65 -5.36 -18.23
N LYS A 169 9.53 -4.06 -18.51
CA LYS A 169 8.92 -3.50 -19.72
C LYS A 169 7.60 -4.19 -20.10
N PRO A 170 6.59 -4.24 -19.20
CA PRO A 170 5.34 -4.90 -19.51
C PRO A 170 4.56 -4.19 -20.60
N ASP A 171 3.75 -4.96 -21.30
CA ASP A 171 2.77 -4.47 -22.27
C ASP A 171 1.48 -4.04 -21.58
N LEU A 172 1.14 -4.69 -20.47
CA LEU A 172 -0.03 -4.39 -19.65
C LEU A 172 0.28 -4.49 -18.15
N ILE A 173 -0.22 -3.54 -17.38
CA ILE A 173 -0.15 -3.50 -15.92
C ILE A 173 -1.56 -3.67 -15.38
N LEU A 174 -1.77 -4.71 -14.57
CA LEU A 174 -3.02 -4.92 -13.84
C LEU A 174 -2.79 -4.59 -12.37
N ILE A 175 -3.57 -3.66 -11.83
CA ILE A 175 -3.56 -3.32 -10.41
C ILE A 175 -4.84 -3.85 -9.78
N GLN A 176 -4.71 -4.89 -8.98
CA GLN A 176 -5.81 -5.42 -8.19
C GLN A 176 -6.08 -4.45 -7.04
N HIS A 177 -7.26 -3.83 -7.03
CA HIS A 177 -7.68 -2.86 -6.01
C HIS A 177 -8.95 -3.38 -5.36
N PHE A 178 -8.90 -3.59 -4.04
CA PHE A 178 -9.79 -4.56 -3.40
C PHE A 178 -10.22 -4.16 -1.98
N ILE A 179 -9.47 -4.55 -0.94
CA ILE A 179 -9.84 -4.28 0.47
C ILE A 179 -8.76 -3.58 1.29
N ASN A 180 -7.52 -3.53 0.80
CA ASN A 180 -6.41 -2.91 1.51
C ASN A 180 -6.38 -1.41 1.17
N TYR A 181 -7.14 -0.63 1.94
CA TYR A 181 -7.26 0.82 1.81
C TYR A 181 -6.61 1.54 2.99
N GLY A 182 -6.24 2.80 2.77
CA GLY A 182 -5.71 3.67 3.82
C GLY A 182 -4.24 3.44 4.13
N ARG A 183 -3.88 3.52 5.42
CA ARG A 183 -2.50 3.44 5.88
C ARG A 183 -1.76 2.21 5.38
N ARG A 184 -0.48 2.38 5.07
CA ARG A 184 0.38 1.25 4.72
C ARG A 184 0.60 0.34 5.93
N PRO A 185 0.35 -0.98 5.81
CA PRO A 185 0.75 -1.91 6.84
C PRO A 185 2.26 -2.07 6.88
N PHE A 186 2.78 -2.28 8.08
CA PHE A 186 4.15 -2.72 8.30
C PHE A 186 4.21 -4.23 8.48
N PHE A 187 5.38 -4.79 8.19
CA PHE A 187 5.65 -6.19 8.50
C PHE A 187 5.99 -6.35 9.98
N LYS A 188 5.64 -7.50 10.55
CA LYS A 188 5.90 -7.79 11.96
C LYS A 188 7.41 -7.73 12.25
N GLY A 189 7.78 -7.06 13.34
CA GLY A 189 9.19 -6.89 13.73
C GLY A 189 9.93 -5.76 13.00
N THR A 190 9.22 -4.88 12.30
CA THR A 190 9.84 -3.70 11.67
C THR A 190 10.22 -2.65 12.73
N GLU A 191 11.45 -2.14 12.65
CA GLU A 191 11.91 -0.97 13.41
C GLU A 191 11.44 0.32 12.69
N TYR A 192 10.33 0.91 13.15
CA TYR A 192 9.61 1.94 12.40
C TYR A 192 10.30 3.30 12.31
N LEU A 193 11.16 3.64 13.29
CA LEU A 193 11.68 5.01 13.46
C LEU A 193 12.33 5.56 12.18
N GLU A 194 13.10 4.73 11.49
CA GLU A 194 13.82 5.15 10.29
C GLU A 194 12.89 5.33 9.08
N TYR A 195 11.76 4.60 9.04
CA TYR A 195 10.76 4.77 7.98
C TYR A 195 10.12 6.15 8.01
N PHE A 196 9.69 6.58 9.19
CA PHE A 196 9.05 7.88 9.37
C PHE A 196 9.99 9.05 9.04
N ARG A 197 11.29 8.90 9.26
CA ARG A 197 12.28 9.93 8.90
C ARG A 197 12.47 10.07 7.39
N GLN A 198 12.33 8.98 6.65
CA GLN A 198 12.58 8.96 5.21
C GLN A 198 11.31 9.15 4.37
N ASP A 199 10.15 8.85 4.94
CA ASP A 199 8.86 8.91 4.28
C ASP A 199 7.86 9.71 5.13
N SER A 200 7.73 11.00 4.79
CA SER A 200 6.85 11.91 5.51
C SER A 200 5.37 11.56 5.39
N ASP A 201 4.98 10.82 4.34
CA ASP A 201 3.59 10.40 4.16
C ASP A 201 3.16 9.46 5.30
N LEU A 202 4.11 8.72 5.91
CA LEU A 202 3.82 7.87 7.07
C LEU A 202 3.33 8.68 8.28
N TYR A 203 3.80 9.92 8.47
CA TYR A 203 3.28 10.77 9.53
C TYR A 203 1.81 11.10 9.31
N SER A 204 1.47 11.60 8.11
CA SER A 204 0.08 11.91 7.74
C SER A 204 -0.81 10.67 7.76
N GLU A 205 -0.27 9.54 7.34
CA GLU A 205 -0.97 8.26 7.40
C GLU A 205 -1.25 7.89 8.86
N ASN A 206 -0.31 8.00 9.78
CA ASN A 206 -0.44 7.42 11.12
C ASN A 206 -0.93 8.37 12.23
N PHE A 207 -0.92 9.68 12.00
CA PHE A 207 -1.34 10.69 12.95
C PHE A 207 -2.51 11.50 12.38
N PRO A 208 -3.75 11.01 12.49
CA PRO A 208 -4.91 11.69 11.92
C PRO A 208 -5.25 12.96 12.70
N PHE A 209 -5.86 13.93 12.04
CA PHE A 209 -6.32 15.15 12.71
C PHE A 209 -7.55 14.86 13.59
N LEU A 210 -7.39 14.96 14.91
CA LEU A 210 -8.42 14.52 15.87
C LEU A 210 -9.52 15.55 16.15
N MET A 211 -9.36 16.80 15.72
CA MET A 211 -10.24 17.91 16.11
C MET A 211 -11.36 18.18 15.11
N SER A 212 -11.48 17.39 14.02
CA SER A 212 -12.52 17.55 13.02
C SER A 212 -12.95 16.20 12.50
N GLU A 213 -14.23 16.05 12.15
CA GLU A 213 -14.73 14.93 11.36
C GLU A 213 -14.42 15.07 9.87
N ASN A 214 -13.91 16.24 9.44
CA ASN A 214 -13.46 16.43 8.08
C ASN A 214 -12.22 15.58 7.83
N PRO A 215 -12.30 14.60 6.90
CA PRO A 215 -11.21 13.68 6.71
C PRO A 215 -10.04 14.30 5.93
N ASN A 216 -10.18 15.54 5.44
CA ASN A 216 -9.08 16.34 4.92
C ASN A 216 -8.55 17.24 6.05
N PRO A 217 -7.31 17.03 6.51
CA PRO A 217 -6.77 17.82 7.59
C PRO A 217 -6.50 19.28 7.15
N PRO A 218 -6.56 20.24 8.08
CA PRO A 218 -6.17 21.62 7.80
C PRO A 218 -4.66 21.71 7.50
N LEU A 219 -4.26 22.72 6.71
CA LEU A 219 -2.87 22.88 6.26
C LEU A 219 -1.85 22.92 7.42
N PHE A 220 -2.21 23.52 8.55
CA PHE A 220 -1.33 23.56 9.72
C PHE A 220 -1.03 22.15 10.27
N HIS A 221 -2.01 21.23 10.22
CA HIS A 221 -1.81 19.85 10.66
C HIS A 221 -0.84 19.15 9.73
N SER A 222 -1.08 19.22 8.41
CA SER A 222 -0.17 18.63 7.41
C SER A 222 1.26 19.17 7.54
N PHE A 223 1.42 20.43 7.92
CA PHE A 223 2.72 21.02 8.19
C PHE A 223 3.34 20.50 9.51
N LEU A 224 2.62 20.59 10.62
CA LEU A 224 3.14 20.27 11.95
C LEU A 224 3.36 18.76 12.14
N VAL A 225 2.50 17.91 11.58
CA VAL A 225 2.62 16.45 11.71
C VAL A 225 3.93 15.95 11.12
N VAL A 226 4.45 16.61 10.09
CA VAL A 226 5.75 16.29 9.49
C VAL A 226 6.90 16.99 10.23
N ARG A 227 6.72 18.24 10.65
CA ARG A 227 7.84 19.10 11.11
C ARG A 227 8.04 19.18 12.62
N SER A 228 7.07 18.77 13.43
CA SER A 228 7.10 18.92 14.88
C SER A 228 6.92 17.58 15.58
N SER A 229 7.99 17.13 16.23
CA SER A 229 8.00 15.93 17.07
C SER A 229 7.22 16.14 18.37
N ILE A 230 7.23 17.36 18.93
CA ILE A 230 6.38 17.71 20.07
C ILE A 230 4.90 17.60 19.67
N TYR A 231 4.52 18.12 18.51
CA TYR A 231 3.15 18.03 18.01
C TYR A 231 2.69 16.57 17.88
N ARG A 232 3.52 15.70 17.28
CA ARG A 232 3.24 14.27 17.18
C ARG A 232 3.16 13.58 18.54
N LEU A 233 4.03 13.92 19.49
CA LEU A 233 3.97 13.38 20.85
C LEU A 233 2.64 13.73 21.53
N ILE A 234 2.22 14.99 21.45
CA ILE A 234 0.94 15.46 21.99
C ILE A 234 -0.22 14.73 21.29
N LEU A 235 -0.19 14.67 19.96
CA LEU A 235 -1.25 14.06 19.17
C LEU A 235 -1.37 12.55 19.43
N GLY A 236 -0.24 11.84 19.55
CA GLY A 236 -0.18 10.42 19.89
C GLY A 236 -0.71 10.13 21.29
N GLN A 237 -0.39 10.99 22.26
CA GLN A 237 -0.96 10.89 23.61
C GLN A 237 -2.47 11.10 23.60
N LEU A 238 -2.95 12.14 22.90
CA LEU A 238 -4.38 12.41 22.74
C LEU A 238 -5.08 11.22 22.07
N GLN A 239 -4.50 10.70 20.99
CA GLN A 239 -4.98 9.51 20.30
C GLN A 239 -5.06 8.31 21.25
N SER A 240 -4.03 8.05 22.06
CA SER A 240 -4.04 6.92 23.00
C SER A 240 -5.14 7.05 24.05
N SER A 241 -5.34 8.26 24.58
CA SER A 241 -6.42 8.56 25.52
C SER A 241 -7.81 8.44 24.88
N TYR A 242 -7.94 8.77 23.59
CA TYR A 242 -9.20 8.67 22.86
C TYR A 242 -9.48 7.23 22.37
N LEU A 243 -8.45 6.46 21.99
CA LEU A 243 -8.51 5.03 21.61
C LEU A 243 -9.09 4.14 22.71
N ALA A 244 -8.93 4.53 23.97
CA ALA A 244 -9.57 3.87 25.10
C ALA A 244 -11.12 3.94 25.04
N ARG A 245 -11.69 4.77 24.15
CA ARG A 245 -13.12 4.88 23.88
C ARG A 245 -13.48 4.14 22.61
N LYS A 246 -14.62 3.41 22.62
CA LYS A 246 -15.10 2.65 21.46
C LYS A 246 -15.37 3.53 20.22
N ASP A 247 -15.66 4.82 20.42
CA ASP A 247 -15.99 5.76 19.33
C ASP A 247 -14.77 6.15 18.49
N PHE A 248 -13.55 6.10 19.05
CA PHE A 248 -12.34 6.46 18.30
C PHE A 248 -12.06 5.53 17.13
N ALA A 249 -12.32 4.23 17.30
CA ALA A 249 -12.04 3.24 16.26
C ALA A 249 -12.82 3.58 14.97
N SER A 250 -14.08 4.00 15.12
CA SER A 250 -14.93 4.44 14.02
C SER A 250 -14.48 5.78 13.44
N PHE A 251 -14.23 6.79 14.30
CA PHE A 251 -13.80 8.13 13.88
C PHE A 251 -12.45 8.13 13.13
N SER A 252 -11.44 7.45 13.70
CA SER A 252 -10.09 7.40 13.13
C SER A 252 -10.01 6.57 11.85
N LYS A 253 -10.88 5.57 11.69
CA LYS A 253 -10.93 4.73 10.49
C LYS A 253 -11.04 5.56 9.21
N GLN A 254 -11.96 6.53 9.15
CA GLN A 254 -12.16 7.34 7.95
C GLN A 254 -10.96 8.26 7.66
N HIS A 255 -10.36 8.84 8.69
CA HIS A 255 -9.16 9.67 8.55
C HIS A 255 -7.95 8.86 8.05
N TYR A 256 -7.77 7.66 8.59
CA TYR A 256 -6.72 6.74 8.17
C TYR A 256 -6.88 6.25 6.74
N LEU A 257 -8.12 6.03 6.32
CA LEU A 257 -8.45 5.71 4.94
C LEU A 257 -8.06 6.87 4.03
N ASN A 258 -8.53 8.09 4.30
CA ASN A 258 -8.33 9.22 3.40
C ASN A 258 -6.87 9.66 3.30
N ALA A 259 -6.13 9.72 4.41
CA ALA A 259 -4.71 10.08 4.37
C ALA A 259 -3.90 9.09 3.53
N GLY A 260 -4.13 7.78 3.71
CA GLY A 260 -3.42 6.76 2.93
C GLY A 260 -3.83 6.72 1.46
N GLU A 261 -5.12 6.92 1.14
CA GLU A 261 -5.58 7.01 -0.24
C GLU A 261 -5.03 8.25 -0.95
N HIS A 262 -4.93 9.40 -0.26
CA HIS A 262 -4.33 10.61 -0.83
C HIS A 262 -2.86 10.39 -1.23
N SER A 263 -2.06 9.83 -0.33
CA SER A 263 -0.65 9.48 -0.62
C SER A 263 -0.55 8.49 -1.79
N ALA A 264 -1.45 7.50 -1.85
CA ALA A 264 -1.49 6.53 -2.94
C ALA A 264 -1.85 7.18 -4.29
N GLU A 265 -2.84 8.08 -4.31
CA GLU A 265 -3.25 8.83 -5.50
C GLU A 265 -2.11 9.69 -6.05
N GLU A 266 -1.40 10.43 -5.20
CA GLU A 266 -0.28 11.27 -5.63
C GLU A 266 0.86 10.43 -6.22
N LYS A 267 1.18 9.30 -5.58
CA LYS A 267 2.18 8.37 -6.12
C LYS A 267 1.71 7.74 -7.43
N PHE A 268 0.42 7.44 -7.57
CA PHE A 268 -0.14 6.92 -8.81
C PHE A 268 -0.05 7.92 -9.95
N LYS A 269 -0.37 9.20 -9.69
CA LYS A 269 -0.23 10.30 -10.66
C LYS A 269 1.20 10.41 -11.19
N GLN A 270 2.20 10.10 -10.37
CA GLN A 270 3.60 10.05 -10.81
C GLN A 270 3.90 8.82 -11.67
N LEU A 271 3.38 7.63 -11.30
CA LEU A 271 3.54 6.40 -12.07
C LEU A 271 2.96 6.53 -13.48
N ILE A 272 1.72 7.00 -13.61
CA ILE A 272 1.03 7.14 -14.91
C ILE A 272 1.60 8.26 -15.79
N LYS A 273 2.48 9.13 -15.27
CA LYS A 273 3.26 10.03 -16.13
C LYS A 273 4.41 9.30 -16.83
N LYS A 274 4.87 8.18 -16.26
CA LYS A 274 5.94 7.34 -16.81
C LYS A 274 5.41 6.23 -17.73
N PHE A 275 4.11 5.93 -17.67
CA PHE A 275 3.45 4.85 -18.40
C PHE A 275 2.22 5.35 -19.13
N ASP A 276 1.95 4.75 -20.29
CA ASP A 276 0.70 5.00 -20.99
C ASP A 276 -0.49 4.53 -20.15
N LYS A 277 -1.43 5.46 -19.88
CA LYS A 277 -2.65 5.19 -19.12
C LYS A 277 -3.46 4.02 -19.70
N GLN A 278 -3.44 3.84 -21.02
CA GLN A 278 -4.18 2.75 -21.67
C GLN A 278 -3.60 1.36 -21.36
N LYS A 279 -2.34 1.31 -20.90
CA LYS A 279 -1.63 0.09 -20.51
C LYS A 279 -1.72 -0.21 -19.02
N VAL A 280 -2.44 0.61 -18.26
CA VAL A 280 -2.70 0.38 -16.84
C VAL A 280 -4.19 0.14 -16.68
N LEU A 281 -4.57 -0.93 -15.97
CA LEU A 281 -5.95 -1.21 -15.65
C LEU A 281 -6.08 -1.56 -14.19
N PHE A 282 -7.18 -1.13 -13.59
CA PHE A 282 -7.59 -1.63 -12.29
C PHE A 282 -8.50 -2.83 -12.48
N PHE A 283 -8.52 -3.69 -11.47
CA PHE A 283 -9.42 -4.83 -11.42
C PHE A 283 -9.86 -5.07 -9.98
N ASP A 284 -11.15 -5.30 -9.79
CA ASP A 284 -11.73 -5.68 -8.50
C ASP A 284 -12.56 -6.98 -8.64
N PRO A 285 -12.13 -8.09 -8.01
CA PRO A 285 -12.85 -9.36 -8.09
C PRO A 285 -14.21 -9.37 -7.39
N LEU A 286 -14.45 -8.49 -6.40
CA LEU A 286 -15.68 -8.54 -5.61
C LEU A 286 -16.61 -7.34 -5.81
N ASP A 287 -16.29 -6.42 -6.71
CA ASP A 287 -17.03 -5.17 -6.92
C ASP A 287 -17.21 -4.35 -5.63
N ARG A 288 -16.19 -4.36 -4.76
CA ARG A 288 -16.17 -3.55 -3.54
C ARG A 288 -15.77 -2.10 -3.82
N TYR A 289 -15.16 -1.84 -4.97
CA TYR A 289 -14.82 -0.53 -5.45
C TYR A 289 -16.00 0.08 -6.22
N PRO A 290 -16.64 1.14 -5.70
CA PRO A 290 -17.89 1.65 -6.27
C PRO A 290 -17.72 2.36 -7.61
N LYS A 291 -16.50 2.79 -7.96
CA LYS A 291 -16.25 3.56 -9.18
C LYS A 291 -15.85 2.64 -10.34
N ASN A 292 -16.33 2.96 -11.55
CA ASN A 292 -15.93 2.27 -12.79
C ASN A 292 -14.55 2.69 -13.32
N HIS A 293 -13.95 3.70 -12.69
CA HIS A 293 -12.64 4.24 -13.05
C HIS A 293 -11.94 4.79 -11.80
N TYR A 294 -10.61 4.71 -11.80
CA TYR A 294 -9.73 5.27 -10.77
C TYR A 294 -8.77 6.28 -11.41
N LEU A 295 -8.90 7.57 -11.09
CA LEU A 295 -8.09 8.64 -11.71
C LEU A 295 -8.12 8.62 -13.26
N GLY A 296 -9.28 8.29 -13.83
CA GLY A 296 -9.47 8.16 -15.28
C GLY A 296 -9.01 6.83 -15.87
N ILE A 297 -8.49 5.90 -15.06
CA ILE A 297 -8.08 4.57 -15.49
C ILE A 297 -9.26 3.60 -15.35
N PRO A 298 -9.58 2.78 -16.36
CA PRO A 298 -10.67 1.81 -16.28
C PRO A 298 -10.49 0.80 -15.14
N VAL A 299 -11.60 0.45 -14.48
CA VAL A 299 -11.69 -0.66 -13.53
C VAL A 299 -12.45 -1.79 -14.21
N LEU A 300 -11.79 -2.91 -14.46
CA LEU A 300 -12.41 -4.14 -14.92
C LEU A 300 -13.19 -4.79 -13.76
N LYS A 301 -14.41 -5.21 -14.06
CA LYS A 301 -15.32 -5.93 -13.15
C LYS A 301 -15.59 -7.31 -13.73
N LEU A 302 -15.62 -8.34 -12.88
CA LEU A 302 -15.98 -9.70 -13.34
C LEU A 302 -17.49 -9.79 -13.45
N LYS A 303 -18.00 -9.99 -14.66
CA LYS A 303 -19.42 -9.82 -14.96
C LYS A 303 -20.26 -11.01 -14.47
N ASN A 304 -19.71 -12.22 -14.51
CA ASN A 304 -20.49 -13.46 -14.34
C ASN A 304 -20.24 -14.16 -13.00
N ARG A 305 -20.18 -13.40 -11.89
CA ARG A 305 -19.89 -13.99 -10.57
C ARG A 305 -20.99 -14.97 -10.12
N PRO A 306 -20.67 -16.25 -9.88
CA PRO A 306 -21.66 -17.20 -9.36
C PRO A 306 -22.16 -16.83 -7.96
N VAL A 307 -23.40 -17.20 -7.65
CA VAL A 307 -24.11 -16.83 -6.40
C VAL A 307 -23.75 -17.77 -5.23
N ALA A 308 -22.49 -18.20 -5.11
CA ALA A 308 -22.05 -19.06 -4.01
C ALA A 308 -21.17 -18.28 -3.00
N PRO A 309 -21.30 -18.52 -1.67
CA PRO A 309 -20.58 -17.75 -0.65
C PRO A 309 -19.06 -17.70 -0.83
N LYS A 310 -18.46 -18.79 -1.34
CA LYS A 310 -17.01 -18.87 -1.62
C LYS A 310 -16.50 -17.79 -2.57
N TYR A 311 -17.35 -17.24 -3.44
CA TYR A 311 -17.00 -16.15 -4.35
C TYR A 311 -16.97 -14.78 -3.68
N LEU A 312 -17.35 -14.68 -2.40
CA LEU A 312 -17.30 -13.45 -1.60
C LEU A 312 -16.17 -13.47 -0.56
N GLU A 313 -15.48 -14.60 -0.44
CA GLU A 313 -14.35 -14.78 0.48
C GLU A 313 -13.18 -13.88 0.08
N VAL A 314 -12.44 -13.42 1.10
CA VAL A 314 -11.25 -12.59 0.89
C VAL A 314 -10.08 -13.39 0.35
N HIS A 315 -9.95 -14.67 0.72
CA HIS A 315 -8.96 -15.61 0.18
C HIS A 315 -9.72 -16.84 -0.33
N PRO A 316 -10.33 -16.75 -1.52
CA PRO A 316 -11.22 -17.79 -1.99
C PRO A 316 -10.43 -19.05 -2.42
N PRO A 317 -11.09 -20.20 -2.54
CA PRO A 317 -10.45 -21.44 -3.00
C PRO A 317 -9.97 -21.36 -4.46
N ALA A 318 -9.11 -22.32 -4.84
CA ALA A 318 -8.43 -22.37 -6.13
C ALA A 318 -9.37 -22.30 -7.35
N ASP A 319 -10.55 -22.91 -7.27
CA ASP A 319 -11.54 -22.90 -8.35
C ASP A 319 -12.13 -21.50 -8.59
N VAL A 320 -12.28 -20.69 -7.54
CA VAL A 320 -12.69 -19.28 -7.67
C VAL A 320 -11.57 -18.44 -8.27
N TYR A 321 -10.30 -18.70 -7.92
CA TYR A 321 -9.18 -18.05 -8.60
C TYR A 321 -9.06 -18.44 -10.08
N SER A 322 -9.38 -19.69 -10.43
CA SER A 322 -9.50 -20.12 -11.83
C SER A 322 -10.61 -19.34 -12.55
N TRP A 323 -11.75 -19.13 -11.89
CA TRP A 323 -12.83 -18.29 -12.44
C TRP A 323 -12.39 -16.83 -12.63
N TYR A 324 -11.63 -16.23 -11.69
CA TYR A 324 -11.07 -14.88 -11.86
C TYR A 324 -10.21 -14.79 -13.13
N ALA A 325 -9.36 -15.79 -13.35
CA ALA A 325 -8.49 -15.86 -14.52
C ALA A 325 -9.28 -15.96 -15.83
N GLN A 326 -10.32 -16.79 -15.88
CA GLN A 326 -11.16 -16.97 -17.06
C GLN A 326 -11.91 -15.68 -17.42
N GLU A 327 -12.55 -15.03 -16.46
CA GLU A 327 -13.27 -13.77 -16.71
C GLU A 327 -12.31 -12.64 -17.10
N LEU A 328 -11.13 -12.56 -16.48
CA LEU A 328 -10.09 -11.60 -16.89
C LEU A 328 -9.61 -11.87 -18.31
N ALA A 329 -9.33 -13.12 -18.67
CA ALA A 329 -8.92 -13.47 -20.03
C ALA A 329 -9.97 -13.05 -21.06
N THR A 330 -11.24 -13.35 -20.81
CA THR A 330 -12.37 -12.92 -21.65
C THR A 330 -12.42 -11.40 -21.81
N GLU A 331 -12.42 -10.64 -20.71
CA GLU A 331 -12.47 -9.17 -20.76
C GLU A 331 -11.28 -8.57 -21.51
N LEU A 332 -10.08 -9.12 -21.30
CA LEU A 332 -8.86 -8.65 -21.95
C LEU A 332 -8.88 -8.89 -23.47
N ILE A 333 -9.39 -10.05 -23.90
CA ILE A 333 -9.50 -10.42 -25.32
C ILE A 333 -10.60 -9.60 -26.00
N GLU A 334 -11.81 -9.56 -25.43
CA GLU A 334 -12.94 -8.83 -26.01
C GLU A 334 -12.65 -7.34 -26.21
N LYS A 335 -11.93 -6.74 -25.26
CA LYS A 335 -11.52 -5.33 -25.33
C LYS A 335 -10.23 -5.09 -26.14
N ARG A 336 -9.63 -6.14 -26.70
CA ARG A 336 -8.37 -6.08 -27.48
C ARG A 336 -7.21 -5.46 -26.69
N LEU A 337 -7.14 -5.75 -25.39
CA LEU A 337 -6.12 -5.26 -24.46
C LEU A 337 -4.87 -6.16 -24.45
N VAL A 338 -4.99 -7.38 -24.99
CA VAL A 338 -3.88 -8.31 -25.25
C VAL A 338 -3.93 -8.64 -26.74
N ARG A 339 -2.98 -8.12 -27.52
CA ARG A 339 -2.93 -8.24 -28.98
C ARG A 339 -1.51 -8.08 -29.51
#